data_AF-A0A932ZUK0-F1
#
_entry.id   AF-A0A932ZUK0-F1
#
_cell.length_a   1.000
_cell.length_b   1.000
_cell.length_c   1.000
_cell.angle_alpha   90.00
_cell.angle_beta   90.00
_cell.angle_gamma   90.00
#
_symmetry.space_group_name_H-M   'P 1'
#
loop_
_entity.id
_entity.type
_entity.pdbx_description
1 polymer ?
#
loop_
_entity_poly.entity_id
_entity_poly.type
_entity_poly.pdbx_seq_one_letter_code
_entity_poly.pdbx_strand_id
1 'polypeptide(L)' 'MAAAENKRLYVRYNIPVPVVVMAPVLSDLRLIPEDLSASGFQVVVLSKPALEMEIDCAVYV' A
#
# COMPACT_ATOMS: atom_id res chain seq x y z
N MET A 1 19.80 -5.37 25.50
CA MET A 1 18.36 -5.12 25.26
C MET A 1 18.01 -5.72 23.91
N ALA A 2 17.29 -6.84 23.89
CA ALA A 2 16.78 -7.40 22.64
C ALA A 2 15.76 -6.40 22.05
N ALA A 3 15.94 -6.02 20.79
CA ALA A 3 14.98 -5.19 20.07
C ALA A 3 13.61 -5.88 20.15
N ALA A 4 12.61 -5.18 20.67
CA ALA A 4 11.25 -5.67 20.75
C ALA A 4 10.85 -6.22 19.37
N GLU A 5 10.36 -7.46 19.38
CA GLU A 5 10.04 -8.24 18.21
C GLU A 5 9.23 -7.40 17.21
N ASN A 6 9.79 -7.21 16.01
CA ASN A 6 9.21 -6.45 14.92
C ASN A 6 8.06 -7.26 14.28
N LYS A 7 7.08 -7.64 15.09
CA LYS A 7 5.93 -8.45 14.70
C LYS A 7 4.87 -7.52 14.14
N ARG A 8 4.35 -7.84 12.96
CA ARG A 8 3.29 -7.06 12.31
C ARG A 8 2.06 -7.00 13.23
N LEU A 9 1.53 -5.78 13.40
CA LEU A 9 0.32 -5.53 14.19
C LEU A 9 -0.95 -6.02 13.49
N TYR A 10 -0.96 -6.02 12.16
CA TYR A 10 -2.11 -6.41 11.35
C TYR A 10 -1.76 -7.55 10.40
N VAL A 11 -2.70 -8.49 10.27
CA VAL A 11 -2.64 -9.56 9.27
C VAL A 11 -2.78 -8.94 7.87
N ARG A 12 -2.04 -9.49 6.90
CA ARG A 12 -2.16 -9.13 5.49
C ARG A 12 -2.97 -10.18 4.75
N TYR A 13 -3.83 -9.73 3.85
CA TYR A 13 -4.65 -10.55 2.99
C TYR A 13 -4.21 -10.34 1.55
N ASN A 14 -3.97 -11.44 0.84
CA ASN A 14 -3.82 -11.40 -0.61
C ASN A 14 -5.20 -11.19 -1.22
N ILE A 15 -5.34 -10.22 -2.10
CA ILE A 15 -6.66 -9.89 -2.65
C ILE A 15 -6.86 -10.63 -3.98
N PRO A 16 -7.85 -11.54 -4.08
CA PRO A 16 -8.12 -12.28 -5.31
C PRO A 16 -8.93 -11.48 -6.34
N VAL A 17 -9.39 -10.28 -5.96
CA VAL A 17 -10.20 -9.37 -6.78
C VAL A 17 -9.42 -8.09 -7.10
N PRO A 18 -9.72 -7.41 -8.23
CA PRO A 18 -9.03 -6.18 -8.59
C PRO A 18 -9.34 -5.07 -7.60
N VAL A 19 -8.32 -4.54 -6.93
CA VAL A 19 -8.44 -3.38 -6.06
C VAL A 19 -7.84 -2.17 -6.75
N VAL A 20 -8.58 -1.07 -6.72
CA VAL A 20 -8.16 0.21 -7.28
C VAL A 20 -7.80 1.15 -6.13
N VAL A 21 -6.55 1.58 -6.10
CA VAL A 21 -6.10 2.66 -5.21
C VAL A 21 -6.25 3.98 -5.95
N MET A 22 -7.12 4.85 -5.44
CA MET A 22 -7.24 6.22 -5.92
C MET A 22 -6.33 7.13 -5.10
N ALA A 23 -5.28 7.62 -5.74
CA ALA A 23 -4.39 8.64 -5.20
C ALA A 23 -4.12 9.67 -6.31
N PRO A 24 -4.83 10.81 -6.34
CA PRO A 24 -4.79 11.76 -7.46
C PRO A 24 -3.38 12.22 -7.84
N VAL A 25 -2.51 12.42 -6.83
CA VAL A 25 -1.11 12.85 -6.99
C VAL A 25 -0.25 11.78 -7.67
N LEU A 26 -0.67 10.51 -7.64
CA LEU A 26 0.01 9.37 -8.24
C LEU A 26 -0.79 8.79 -9.42
N SER A 27 -1.67 9.57 -10.04
CA SER A 27 -2.57 9.10 -11.11
C SER A 27 -1.85 8.52 -12.33
N ASP A 28 -0.59 8.94 -12.58
CA ASP A 28 0.27 8.39 -13.62
C ASP A 28 0.84 7.00 -13.28
N LEU A 29 0.70 6.55 -12.02
CA LEU A 29 1.16 5.25 -11.56
C LEU A 29 -0.01 4.27 -11.47
N ARG A 30 0.24 3.05 -11.97
CA ARG A 30 -0.69 1.95 -11.79
C ARG A 30 -0.52 1.34 -10.40
N LEU A 31 -1.33 1.79 -9.45
CA LEU A 31 -1.30 1.35 -8.05
C LEU A 31 -2.20 0.13 -7.84
N ILE A 32 -1.69 -1.06 -8.18
CA ILE A 32 -2.37 -2.33 -7.90
C ILE A 32 -1.72 -2.98 -6.68
N PRO A 33 -2.45 -3.13 -5.56
CA PRO A 33 -1.90 -3.75 -4.37
C PRO A 33 -1.89 -5.27 -4.50
N GLU A 34 -0.79 -5.90 -4.09
CA GLU A 34 -0.68 -7.37 -4.02
C GLU A 34 -1.28 -7.91 -2.71
N ASP A 35 -1.17 -7.11 -1.65
CA ASP A 35 -1.69 -7.40 -0.33
C ASP A 35 -2.28 -6.16 0.34
N LEU A 36 -3.15 -6.38 1.33
CA LEU A 36 -3.74 -5.31 2.13
C LEU A 36 -3.92 -5.74 3.59
N SER A 37 -3.82 -4.78 4.48
CA SER A 37 -4.06 -4.89 5.92
C SER A 37 -4.88 -3.71 6.39
N ALA A 38 -5.36 -3.77 7.63
CA ALA A 38 -6.13 -2.68 8.23
C ALA A 38 -5.36 -1.34 8.31
N SER A 39 -4.02 -1.36 8.27
CA SER A 39 -3.19 -0.15 8.34
C SER A 39 -2.47 0.19 7.04
N GLY A 40 -2.72 -0.53 5.94
CA GLY A 40 -2.07 -0.22 4.67
C GLY A 40 -1.85 -1.43 3.76
N PHE A 41 -1.24 -1.17 2.62
CA PHE A 41 -1.05 -2.11 1.52
C PHE A 41 0.33 -1.92 0.88
N GLN A 42 0.71 -2.85 0.01
CA GLN A 42 1.93 -2.77 -0.78
C GLN A 42 1.59 -2.82 -2.26
N VAL A 43 2.17 -1.89 -3.02
CA VAL A 43 2.07 -1.84 -4.49
C VAL A 43 3.44 -2.03 -5.11
N VAL A 44 3.47 -2.64 -6.29
CA VAL A 44 4.65 -2.71 -7.14
C VAL A 44 4.55 -1.64 -8.21
N VAL A 45 5.55 -0.77 -8.29
CA VAL A 45 5.63 0.32 -9.28
C VAL A 45 6.93 0.20 -10.06
N LEU A 46 6.89 0.56 -11.34
CA LEU A 46 8.08 0.51 -12.22
C LEU A 46 9.11 1.59 -11.88
N SER A 47 8.62 2.74 -11.42
CA SER A 47 9.44 3.88 -11.02
C SER A 47 8.97 4.35 -9.65
N LYS A 48 9.89 4.39 -8.68
CA LYS A 48 9.58 4.92 -7.35
C LYS A 48 9.27 6.42 -7.48
N PRO A 49 8.10 6.91 -7.03
CA PRO A 49 7.84 8.34 -7.01
C PRO A 49 8.83 9.03 -6.07
N ALA A 50 9.34 10.19 -6.47
CA ALA A 50 10.30 10.99 -5.68
C ALA A 50 9.62 11.73 -4.49
N LEU A 51 8.45 11.26 -4.07
CA LEU A 51 7.59 11.93 -3.12
C LEU A 51 7.88 11.42 -1.71
N GLU A 52 8.52 12.26 -0.91
CA GLU A 52 8.62 12.10 0.55
C GLU A 52 7.48 12.86 1.24
N MET A 53 6.25 12.67 0.78
CA MET A 53 5.07 13.31 1.36
C MET A 53 3.96 12.29 1.62
N GLU A 54 3.14 12.60 2.61
CA GLU A 54 1.89 11.87 2.83
C GLU A 54 0.91 12.20 1.71
N ILE A 55 0.29 11.15 1.17
CA ILE A 55 -0.65 11.24 0.05
C ILE A 55 -1.94 10.61 0.50
N ASP A 56 -3.02 11.39 0.47
CA ASP A 56 -4.35 10.87 0.69
C ASP A 56 -4.69 9.85 -0.41
N CYS A 57 -5.08 8.66 0.03
CA CYS A 57 -5.52 7.61 -0.87
C CYS A 57 -6.78 6.93 -0.35
N ALA A 58 -7.62 6.50 -1.30
CA ALA A 58 -8.80 5.69 -1.03
C ALA A 58 -8.68 4.36 -1.75
N VAL A 59 -9.13 3.30 -1.10
CA VAL A 59 -9.10 1.94 -1.63
C VAL A 59 -10.53 1.54 -1.99
N TYR A 60 -10.73 1.14 -3.25
CA TYR A 60 -11.99 0.62 -3.75
C TYR A 60 -11.82 -0.84 -4.15
N VAL A 61 -12.75 -1.68 -3.69
CA VAL A 61 -12.82 -3.12 -4.00
C VAL A 61 -13.91 -3.36 -5.03
#